data_AF-A0A7S1GGJ3-F1
#
_entry.id   AF-A0A7S1GGJ3-F1
#
_cell.length_a   1.000
_cell.length_b   1.000
_cell.length_c   1.000
_cell.angle_alpha   90.00
_cell.angle_beta   90.00
_cell.angle_gamma   90.00
#
_symmetry.space_group_name_H-M   'P 1'
#
loop_
_entity.id
_entity.type
_entity.pdbx_description
1 polymer ?
#
loop_
_entity_poly.entity_id
_entity_poly.type
_entity_poly.pdbx_seq_one_letter_code
_entity_poly.pdbx_strand_id
1 'polypeptide(L)'
;MSGGLFQELRVLFTFLSEKEKNEIQSLCREHGGIVMSAITPNDPPHVVVTRRVGSPKYCSVLKRHPMTPVVSPEWIRTSVSEGRKVPYSQYAVGPCYGLKICLSGFFSEDKAKLADLVQESGGTHSASLTKHCTHLVSTSTSSEKYVFAQKHGIACASAQWLTESIRGGWCRDSALYPVQDVSEKSHEEEARLHDRKRTREGAKPSAPAEQQIISNEEGVSVGKENSMTAWDDLNHSDDNTDFLGHCGVWAVGCPLEESMTVLRLCRLSGAKRFTSPHPTLITHIIRGSRLNQIESKEVVQYLEKHEDVPVVTIDWLDRSVSRQEEMPVDE
;
A
#
# COMPACT_ATOMS: atom_id res chain seq x y z
N MET A 1 29.78 27.66 4.40
CA MET A 1 28.87 27.11 5.41
C MET A 1 28.19 25.91 4.78
N SER A 2 28.50 24.69 5.22
CA SER A 2 27.77 23.50 4.77
C SER A 2 26.31 23.64 5.22
N GLY A 3 25.35 23.55 4.30
CA GLY A 3 23.93 23.57 4.64
C GLY A 3 23.56 22.42 5.58
N GLY A 4 22.49 22.59 6.37
CA GLY A 4 22.00 21.54 7.26
C GLY A 4 21.63 20.26 6.50
N LEU A 5 21.67 19.10 7.17
CA LEU A 5 21.35 17.81 6.55
C LEU A 5 20.01 17.80 5.80
N PHE A 6 18.99 18.50 6.32
CA PHE A 6 17.68 18.65 5.71
C PHE A 6 17.43 20.05 5.14
N GLN A 7 18.48 20.77 4.74
CA GLN A 7 18.36 22.11 4.15
C GLN A 7 17.29 22.12 3.05
N GLU A 8 16.37 23.10 3.14
CA GLU A 8 15.23 23.31 2.22
C GLU A 8 14.20 22.16 2.16
N LEU A 9 14.35 21.12 2.97
CA LEU A 9 13.43 20.00 2.98
C LEU A 9 12.14 20.37 3.72
N ARG A 10 11.04 20.54 3.00
CA ARG A 10 9.70 20.73 3.55
C ARG A 10 9.09 19.39 3.95
N VAL A 11 8.83 19.22 5.25
CA VAL A 11 8.34 17.96 5.83
C VAL A 11 6.98 18.17 6.47
N LEU A 12 6.02 17.34 6.08
CA LEU A 12 4.71 17.28 6.72
C LEU A 12 4.65 16.10 7.71
N PHE A 13 4.41 16.39 8.98
CA PHE A 13 4.21 15.37 10.01
C PHE A 13 2.72 15.15 10.29
N THR A 14 2.27 13.89 10.31
CA THR A 14 0.86 13.57 10.58
C THR A 14 0.67 12.23 11.27
N PHE A 15 -0.44 12.08 12.03
CA PHE A 15 -0.73 10.91 12.86
C PHE A 15 0.47 10.42 13.69
N LEU A 16 1.11 11.34 14.41
CA LEU A 16 2.13 11.05 15.43
C LEU A 16 1.57 11.42 16.80
N SER A 17 2.02 10.73 17.85
CA SER A 17 1.76 11.18 19.23
C SER A 17 2.41 12.54 19.48
N GLU A 18 1.90 13.33 20.43
CA GLU A 18 2.48 14.65 20.71
C GLU A 18 3.96 14.57 21.09
N LYS A 19 4.33 13.60 21.94
CA LYS A 19 5.71 13.34 22.33
C LYS A 19 6.61 13.07 21.12
N GLU A 20 6.21 12.09 20.29
CA GLU A 20 6.98 11.70 19.09
C GLU A 20 7.05 12.83 18.06
N LYS A 21 5.94 13.54 17.86
CA LYS A 21 5.88 14.69 16.95
C LYS A 21 6.87 15.77 17.39
N ASN A 22 6.92 16.10 18.68
CA ASN A 22 7.83 17.13 19.19
C ASN A 22 9.29 16.73 19.01
N GLU A 23 9.63 15.48 19.36
CA GLU A 23 10.97 14.91 19.14
C GLU A 23 11.41 15.03 17.68
N ILE A 24 10.64 14.46 16.74
CA ILE A 24 11.05 14.37 15.34
C ILE A 24 11.03 15.75 14.66
N GLN A 25 10.09 16.63 15.04
CA GLN A 25 10.11 18.01 14.55
C GLN A 25 11.33 18.78 15.07
N SER A 26 11.81 18.53 16.28
CA SER A 26 13.05 19.13 16.80
C SER A 26 14.24 18.68 15.96
N LEU A 27 14.41 17.36 15.80
CA LEU A 27 15.46 16.77 14.97
C LEU A 27 15.46 17.34 13.55
N CYS A 28 14.28 17.40 12.92
CA CYS A 28 14.12 17.98 11.59
C CYS A 28 14.59 19.43 11.53
N ARG A 29 14.20 20.28 12.49
CA ARG A 29 14.54 21.72 12.49
C ARG A 29 16.02 21.97 12.82
N GLU A 30 16.56 21.28 13.82
CA GLU A 30 17.97 21.37 14.21
C GLU A 30 18.92 21.05 13.05
N HIS A 31 18.46 20.19 12.14
CA HIS A 31 19.18 19.80 10.94
C HIS A 31 18.77 20.58 9.68
N GLY A 32 18.08 21.72 9.81
CA GLY A 32 17.78 22.66 8.72
C GLY A 32 16.50 22.37 7.92
N GLY A 33 15.69 21.42 8.34
CA GLY A 33 14.41 21.07 7.71
C GLY A 33 13.27 22.02 8.07
N ILE A 34 12.35 22.19 7.13
CA ILE A 34 11.19 23.08 7.23
C ILE A 34 9.96 22.26 7.62
N VAL A 35 9.53 22.39 8.87
CA VAL A 35 8.32 21.71 9.38
C VAL A 35 7.07 22.43 8.90
N MET A 36 6.26 21.78 8.08
CA MET A 36 5.02 22.35 7.55
C MET A 36 3.87 22.25 8.56
N SER A 37 3.28 23.40 8.91
CA SER A 37 2.09 23.50 9.75
C SER A 37 0.78 23.45 8.94
N ALA A 38 0.80 23.99 7.72
CA ALA A 38 -0.29 24.03 6.76
C ALA A 38 0.16 23.54 5.37
N ILE A 39 -0.79 23.08 4.56
CA ILE A 39 -0.55 22.64 3.18
C ILE A 39 -1.12 23.74 2.27
N THR A 40 -0.29 24.30 1.40
CA THR A 40 -0.76 25.23 0.37
C THR A 40 -0.71 24.55 -1.01
N PRO A 41 -1.56 24.96 -1.98
CA PRO A 41 -1.58 24.33 -3.30
C PRO A 41 -0.26 24.48 -4.08
N ASN A 42 0.47 25.58 -3.89
CA ASN A 42 1.66 25.92 -4.68
C ASN A 42 2.97 25.51 -4.00
N ASP A 43 2.89 25.11 -2.73
CA ASP A 43 4.06 24.79 -1.91
C ASP A 43 3.81 23.44 -1.19
N PRO A 44 3.89 22.30 -1.91
CA PRO A 44 3.63 20.98 -1.33
C PRO A 44 4.83 20.44 -0.54
N PRO A 45 4.62 19.58 0.48
CA PRO A 45 5.72 18.94 1.18
C PRO A 45 6.57 18.09 0.22
N HIS A 46 7.87 18.08 0.46
CA HIS A 46 8.80 17.16 -0.20
C HIS A 46 8.62 15.73 0.33
N VAL A 47 8.23 15.56 1.59
CA VAL A 47 7.99 14.25 2.20
C VAL A 47 6.93 14.34 3.29
N VAL A 48 6.10 13.29 3.42
CA VAL A 48 5.14 13.11 4.51
C VAL A 48 5.68 12.05 5.48
N VAL A 49 5.77 12.40 6.76
CA VAL A 49 6.22 11.48 7.83
C VAL A 49 5.02 11.10 8.69
N THR A 50 4.76 9.79 8.85
CA THR A 50 3.58 9.31 9.57
C THR A 50 3.69 7.91 10.17
N ARG A 51 2.97 7.66 11.28
CA ARG A 51 2.75 6.31 11.85
C ARG A 51 1.49 5.63 11.32
N ARG A 52 0.63 6.37 10.63
CA ARG A 52 -0.63 5.85 10.10
C ARG A 52 -1.05 6.66 8.89
N VAL A 53 -1.57 6.01 7.87
CA VAL A 53 -2.08 6.71 6.68
C VAL A 53 -3.52 7.21 6.87
N GLY A 54 -4.01 8.02 5.93
CA GLY A 54 -5.42 8.43 5.89
C GLY A 54 -5.79 9.64 6.74
N SER A 55 -4.83 10.44 7.20
CA SER A 55 -5.16 11.71 7.88
C SER A 55 -5.70 12.73 6.89
N PRO A 56 -6.51 13.73 7.31
CA PRO A 56 -6.96 14.77 6.40
C PRO A 56 -5.81 15.52 5.70
N LYS A 57 -4.70 15.75 6.41
CA LYS A 57 -3.48 16.38 5.84
C LYS A 57 -2.82 15.46 4.80
N TYR A 58 -2.67 14.17 5.13
CA TYR A 58 -2.14 13.14 4.22
C TYR A 58 -2.97 13.05 2.94
N CYS A 59 -4.29 12.89 3.06
CA CYS A 59 -5.19 12.77 1.91
C CYS A 59 -5.17 14.03 1.04
N SER A 60 -5.09 15.22 1.66
CA SER A 60 -5.03 16.50 0.94
C SER A 60 -3.76 16.62 0.09
N VAL A 61 -2.61 16.15 0.59
CA VAL A 61 -1.35 16.12 -0.16
C VAL A 61 -1.46 15.13 -1.31
N LEU A 62 -1.75 13.86 -1.04
CA LEU A 62 -1.64 12.81 -2.06
C LEU A 62 -2.74 12.85 -3.12
N LYS A 63 -3.86 13.50 -2.84
CA LYS A 63 -4.87 13.80 -3.87
C LYS A 63 -4.32 14.74 -4.96
N ARG A 64 -3.39 15.64 -4.63
CA ARG A 64 -2.82 16.62 -5.56
C ARG A 64 -1.41 16.27 -6.03
N HIS A 65 -0.65 15.66 -5.13
CA HIS A 65 0.73 15.25 -5.31
C HIS A 65 0.85 13.78 -4.92
N PRO A 66 0.26 12.85 -5.71
CA PRO A 66 0.27 11.41 -5.40
C PRO A 66 1.69 10.81 -5.35
N MET A 67 2.66 11.58 -5.84
CA MET A 67 4.07 11.24 -5.95
C MET A 67 4.92 11.73 -4.77
N THR A 68 4.33 12.43 -3.80
CA THR A 68 5.06 12.84 -2.59
C THR A 68 5.41 11.58 -1.77
N PRO A 69 6.69 11.32 -1.48
CA PRO A 69 7.10 10.21 -0.63
C PRO A 69 6.39 10.24 0.73
N VAL A 70 5.96 9.07 1.18
CA VAL A 70 5.38 8.87 2.51
C VAL A 70 6.24 7.87 3.24
N VAL A 71 6.82 8.29 4.37
CA VAL A 71 7.77 7.48 5.13
C VAL A 71 7.39 7.41 6.61
N SER A 72 7.93 6.42 7.30
CA SER A 72 7.81 6.32 8.75
C SER A 72 8.74 7.33 9.46
N PRO A 73 8.49 7.65 10.75
CA PRO A 73 9.37 8.43 11.60
C PRO A 73 10.85 8.07 11.58
N GLU A 74 11.14 6.79 11.41
CA GLU A 74 12.48 6.22 11.42
C GLU A 74 13.36 6.85 10.33
N TRP A 75 12.79 7.27 9.19
CA TRP A 75 13.54 7.95 8.13
C TRP A 75 14.29 9.20 8.64
N ILE A 76 13.64 10.04 9.47
CA ILE A 76 14.28 11.22 10.05
C ILE A 76 15.34 10.79 11.07
N ARG A 77 15.01 9.84 11.95
CA ARG A 77 15.91 9.38 13.02
C ARG A 77 17.19 8.78 12.44
N THR A 78 17.04 7.86 11.49
CA THR A 78 18.18 7.19 10.87
C THR A 78 19.00 8.16 10.02
N SER A 79 18.35 9.05 9.25
CA SER A 79 19.07 10.06 8.48
C SER A 79 19.97 10.93 9.38
N VAL A 80 19.45 11.33 10.54
CA VAL A 80 20.22 12.11 11.52
C VAL A 80 21.36 11.28 12.12
N SER A 81 21.09 10.03 12.54
CA SER A 81 22.12 9.19 13.15
C SER A 81 23.25 8.83 12.18
N GLU A 82 22.93 8.65 10.90
CA GLU A 82 23.93 8.36 9.85
C GLU A 82 24.58 9.61 9.25
N GLY A 83 24.09 10.82 9.60
CA GLY A 83 24.61 12.07 9.05
C GLY A 83 24.38 12.25 7.54
N ARG A 84 23.46 11.49 6.93
CA ARG A 84 23.11 11.55 5.50
C ARG A 84 21.61 11.30 5.32
N LYS A 85 21.01 11.81 4.24
CA LYS A 85 19.62 11.46 3.88
C LYS A 85 19.63 10.01 3.40
N VAL A 86 19.11 9.09 4.20
CA VAL A 86 18.91 7.70 3.76
C VAL A 86 17.79 7.67 2.71
N PRO A 87 17.77 6.67 1.79
CA PRO A 87 16.73 6.57 0.77
C PRO A 87 15.32 6.54 1.36
N TYR A 88 14.35 7.14 0.68
CA TYR A 88 12.95 7.07 1.11
C TYR A 88 12.38 5.65 1.02
N SER A 89 12.85 4.86 0.06
CA SER A 89 12.38 3.49 -0.21
C SER A 89 12.46 2.59 1.02
N GLN A 90 13.56 2.65 1.76
CA GLN A 90 13.83 1.89 2.99
C GLN A 90 12.87 2.19 4.14
N TYR A 91 12.15 3.30 4.07
CA TYR A 91 11.22 3.74 5.12
C TYR A 91 9.83 4.04 4.55
N ALA A 92 9.58 3.71 3.28
CA ALA A 92 8.34 3.99 2.60
C ALA A 92 7.20 3.18 3.22
N VAL A 93 6.05 3.81 3.45
CA VAL A 93 4.89 3.16 4.10
C VAL A 93 3.78 2.81 3.12
N GLY A 94 3.04 1.74 3.42
CA GLY A 94 2.06 1.19 2.50
C GLY A 94 0.69 1.88 2.57
N PRO A 95 -0.19 1.61 1.59
CA PRO A 95 -1.53 2.20 1.52
C PRO A 95 -2.44 1.88 2.71
N CYS A 96 -2.11 0.89 3.52
CA CYS A 96 -2.82 0.53 4.74
C CYS A 96 -1.97 0.66 6.01
N TYR A 97 -0.81 1.34 5.93
CA TYR A 97 0.12 1.44 7.06
C TYR A 97 -0.53 2.00 8.34
N GLY A 98 -0.42 1.23 9.43
CA GLY A 98 -0.99 1.58 10.73
C GLY A 98 -2.52 1.51 10.79
N LEU A 99 -3.19 0.93 9.79
CA LEU A 99 -4.64 0.68 9.81
C LEU A 99 -4.93 -0.70 10.40
N LYS A 100 -6.00 -0.78 11.21
CA LYS A 100 -6.56 -2.04 11.69
C LYS A 100 -7.94 -2.25 11.07
N ILE A 101 -8.04 -3.22 10.17
CA ILE A 101 -9.17 -3.36 9.25
C ILE A 101 -9.93 -4.66 9.58
N CYS A 102 -11.23 -4.56 9.81
CA CYS A 102 -12.12 -5.71 9.92
C CYS A 102 -12.89 -5.92 8.61
N LEU A 103 -13.09 -7.18 8.20
CA LEU A 103 -13.83 -7.56 7.00
C LEU A 103 -15.18 -8.20 7.38
N SER A 104 -16.27 -7.80 6.71
CA SER A 104 -17.64 -8.27 6.98
C SER A 104 -18.44 -8.53 5.70
N GLY A 105 -19.22 -9.62 5.69
CA GLY A 105 -20.13 -9.93 4.58
C GLY A 105 -19.47 -10.47 3.31
N PHE A 106 -18.24 -11.00 3.42
CA PHE A 106 -17.52 -11.67 2.33
C PHE A 106 -17.52 -13.18 2.52
N PHE A 107 -17.51 -13.94 1.41
CA PHE A 107 -17.25 -15.37 1.43
C PHE A 107 -15.83 -15.66 1.95
N SER A 108 -15.63 -16.85 2.51
CA SER A 108 -14.38 -17.19 3.20
C SER A 108 -13.13 -17.06 2.33
N GLU A 109 -13.19 -17.43 1.05
CA GLU A 109 -12.06 -17.33 0.11
C GLU A 109 -11.74 -15.85 -0.19
N ASP A 110 -12.74 -15.04 -0.53
CA ASP A 110 -12.55 -13.62 -0.81
C ASP A 110 -12.12 -12.84 0.42
N LYS A 111 -12.62 -13.22 1.61
CA LYS A 111 -12.20 -12.65 2.88
C LYS A 111 -10.74 -12.96 3.18
N ALA A 112 -10.27 -14.18 2.89
CA ALA A 112 -8.87 -14.55 3.06
C ALA A 112 -7.98 -13.69 2.15
N LYS A 113 -8.32 -13.60 0.86
CA LYS A 113 -7.61 -12.73 -0.09
C LYS A 113 -7.58 -11.28 0.40
N LEU A 114 -8.73 -10.71 0.77
CA LEU A 114 -8.78 -9.34 1.31
C LEU A 114 -7.95 -9.16 2.58
N ALA A 115 -7.86 -10.17 3.44
CA ALA A 115 -7.01 -10.12 4.62
C ALA A 115 -5.52 -10.08 4.24
N ASP A 116 -5.11 -10.90 3.27
CA ASP A 116 -3.75 -10.90 2.73
C ASP A 116 -3.43 -9.55 2.09
N LEU A 117 -4.34 -8.98 1.29
CA LEU A 117 -4.21 -7.64 0.69
C LEU A 117 -3.99 -6.55 1.74
N VAL A 118 -4.73 -6.60 2.86
CA VAL A 118 -4.57 -5.66 3.98
C VAL A 118 -3.19 -5.81 4.59
N GLN A 119 -2.77 -7.05 4.87
CA GLN A 119 -1.48 -7.36 5.46
C GLN A 119 -0.38 -6.88 4.53
N GLU A 120 -0.35 -7.30 3.27
CA GLU A 120 0.50 -6.86 2.15
C GLU A 120 0.28 -5.40 1.71
N SER A 121 -0.37 -4.56 2.52
CA SER A 121 -0.42 -3.11 2.28
C SER A 121 0.07 -2.32 3.50
N GLY A 122 0.63 -2.99 4.51
CA GLY A 122 1.09 -2.40 5.77
C GLY A 122 0.02 -2.34 6.85
N GLY A 123 -1.16 -2.92 6.60
CA GLY A 123 -2.26 -2.94 7.55
C GLY A 123 -2.28 -4.19 8.41
N THR A 124 -3.16 -4.18 9.41
CA THR A 124 -3.46 -5.34 10.24
C THR A 124 -4.90 -5.77 10.01
N HIS A 125 -5.10 -7.00 9.50
CA HIS A 125 -6.43 -7.59 9.46
C HIS A 125 -6.89 -8.00 10.87
N SER A 126 -8.13 -7.66 11.23
CA SER A 126 -8.75 -8.05 12.49
C SER A 126 -10.00 -8.91 12.24
N ALA A 127 -9.96 -10.14 12.74
CA ALA A 127 -11.08 -11.08 12.61
C ALA A 127 -12.38 -10.58 13.28
N SER A 128 -12.23 -9.82 14.36
CA SER A 128 -13.31 -9.28 15.17
C SER A 128 -13.29 -7.75 15.16
N LEU A 129 -14.46 -7.14 14.99
CA LEU A 129 -14.60 -5.69 15.05
C LEU A 129 -14.51 -5.24 16.51
N THR A 130 -13.55 -4.36 16.79
CA THR A 130 -13.31 -3.77 18.11
C THR A 130 -13.19 -2.26 17.99
N LYS A 131 -13.29 -1.52 19.09
CA LYS A 131 -13.09 -0.05 19.10
C LYS A 131 -11.68 0.39 18.69
N HIS A 132 -10.73 -0.54 18.64
CA HIS A 132 -9.37 -0.29 18.14
C HIS A 132 -9.24 -0.46 16.63
N CYS A 133 -10.27 -0.96 15.94
CA CYS A 133 -10.27 -1.02 14.48
C CYS A 133 -10.43 0.40 13.93
N THR A 134 -9.64 0.73 12.92
CA THR A 134 -9.73 2.02 12.22
C THR A 134 -10.77 1.98 11.12
N HIS A 135 -10.93 0.82 10.47
CA HIS A 135 -11.87 0.63 9.36
C HIS A 135 -12.64 -0.69 9.48
N LEU A 136 -13.89 -0.65 9.01
CA LEU A 136 -14.69 -1.81 8.63
C LEU A 136 -14.85 -1.77 7.10
N VAL A 137 -14.41 -2.84 6.43
CA VAL A 137 -14.74 -3.09 5.04
C VAL A 137 -15.92 -4.05 5.00
N SER A 138 -17.01 -3.66 4.34
CA SER A 138 -18.27 -4.40 4.37
C SER A 138 -18.97 -4.42 3.01
N THR A 139 -19.74 -5.48 2.76
CA THR A 139 -20.70 -5.58 1.63
C THR A 139 -22.12 -5.20 2.01
N SER A 140 -22.39 -4.93 3.29
CA SER A 140 -23.72 -4.57 3.75
C SER A 140 -23.73 -3.57 4.90
N THR A 141 -24.72 -2.67 4.85
CA THR A 141 -25.04 -1.66 5.86
C THR A 141 -25.95 -2.18 6.98
N SER A 142 -26.56 -3.36 6.82
CA SER A 142 -27.50 -3.94 7.78
C SER A 142 -26.84 -4.80 8.86
N SER A 143 -25.56 -5.13 8.71
CA SER A 143 -24.85 -6.02 9.65
C SER A 143 -24.64 -5.37 11.03
N GLU A 144 -24.67 -6.19 12.08
CA GLU A 144 -24.36 -5.74 13.46
C GLU A 144 -22.99 -5.05 13.54
N LYS A 145 -22.01 -5.55 12.78
CA LYS A 145 -20.68 -4.95 12.66
C LYS A 145 -20.75 -3.53 12.08
N TYR A 146 -21.55 -3.30 11.05
CA TYR A 146 -21.71 -1.97 10.46
C TYR A 146 -22.38 -0.98 11.42
N VAL A 147 -23.44 -1.42 12.11
CA VAL A 147 -24.10 -0.61 13.14
C VAL A 147 -23.13 -0.27 14.28
N PHE A 148 -22.36 -1.25 14.76
CA PHE A 148 -21.33 -1.03 15.77
C PHE A 148 -20.26 -0.04 15.29
N ALA A 149 -19.77 -0.19 14.05
CA ALA A 149 -18.76 0.66 13.48
C ALA A 149 -19.21 2.13 13.43
N GLN A 150 -20.41 2.38 12.90
CA GLN A 150 -21.01 3.72 12.88
C GLN A 150 -21.12 4.32 14.29
N LYS A 151 -21.65 3.55 15.25
CA LYS A 151 -21.82 4.01 16.63
C LYS A 151 -20.49 4.42 17.30
N HIS A 152 -19.39 3.80 16.89
CA HIS A 152 -18.07 4.03 17.47
C HIS A 152 -17.14 4.87 16.60
N GLY A 153 -17.64 5.48 15.52
CA GLY A 153 -16.84 6.34 14.64
C GLY A 153 -15.74 5.58 13.89
N ILE A 154 -15.92 4.27 13.68
CA ILE A 154 -15.05 3.46 12.84
C ILE A 154 -15.45 3.69 11.39
N ALA A 155 -14.48 4.04 10.54
CA ALA A 155 -14.73 4.32 9.14
C ALA A 155 -15.28 3.06 8.43
N CYS A 156 -16.38 3.20 7.69
CA CYS A 156 -16.99 2.11 6.95
C CYS A 156 -16.81 2.34 5.44
N ALA A 157 -16.30 1.35 4.72
CA ALA A 157 -16.10 1.44 3.27
C ALA A 157 -16.38 0.10 2.58
N SER A 158 -16.63 0.15 1.27
CA SER A 158 -16.71 -1.05 0.43
C SER A 158 -15.32 -1.63 0.15
N ALA A 159 -15.25 -2.87 -0.36
CA ALA A 159 -13.99 -3.47 -0.81
C ALA A 159 -13.27 -2.61 -1.88
N GLN A 160 -14.02 -1.84 -2.66
CA GLN A 160 -13.48 -0.94 -3.68
C GLN A 160 -12.47 0.04 -3.09
N TRP A 161 -12.73 0.61 -1.90
CA TRP A 161 -11.78 1.51 -1.23
C TRP A 161 -10.39 0.88 -1.05
N LEU A 162 -10.35 -0.37 -0.58
CA LEU A 162 -9.10 -1.09 -0.35
C LEU A 162 -8.39 -1.29 -1.69
N THR A 163 -9.10 -1.82 -2.68
CA THR A 163 -8.53 -2.09 -4.01
C THR A 163 -8.00 -0.82 -4.70
N GLU A 164 -8.75 0.29 -4.61
CA GLU A 164 -8.37 1.55 -5.22
C GLU A 164 -7.26 2.27 -4.45
N SER A 165 -7.15 2.06 -3.13
CA SER A 165 -6.01 2.54 -2.34
C SER A 165 -4.72 1.81 -2.72
N ILE A 166 -4.79 0.49 -2.89
CA ILE A 166 -3.65 -0.34 -3.33
C ILE A 166 -3.21 0.05 -4.74
N ARG A 167 -4.16 0.12 -5.68
CA ARG A 167 -3.91 0.59 -7.05
C ARG A 167 -3.36 2.02 -7.08
N GLY A 168 -3.86 2.89 -6.21
CA GLY A 168 -3.36 4.25 -6.04
C GLY A 168 -1.94 4.31 -5.47
N GLY A 169 -1.58 3.38 -4.59
CA GLY A 169 -0.33 3.38 -3.84
C GLY A 169 -0.39 4.24 -2.58
N TRP A 170 -1.59 4.67 -2.19
CA TRP A 170 -1.83 5.51 -1.02
C TRP A 170 -3.24 5.30 -0.47
N CYS A 171 -3.43 5.55 0.82
CA CYS A 171 -4.74 5.41 1.48
C CYS A 171 -5.72 6.45 0.97
N ARG A 172 -6.69 6.04 0.14
CA ARG A 172 -7.75 6.94 -0.30
C ARG A 172 -8.68 7.29 0.85
N ASP A 173 -9.41 8.38 0.67
CA ASP A 173 -10.48 8.75 1.59
C ASP A 173 -11.61 7.70 1.52
N SER A 174 -11.82 6.98 2.61
CA SER A 174 -12.82 5.93 2.73
C SER A 174 -14.25 6.44 2.55
N ALA A 175 -14.51 7.72 2.85
CA ALA A 175 -15.83 8.33 2.67
C ALA A 175 -16.27 8.41 1.20
N LEU A 176 -15.33 8.32 0.24
CA LEU A 176 -15.63 8.31 -1.20
C LEU A 176 -16.10 6.94 -1.71
N TYR A 177 -16.07 5.91 -0.86
CA TYR A 177 -16.36 4.53 -1.22
C TYR A 177 -17.35 3.93 -0.21
N PRO A 178 -18.58 4.46 -0.13
CA PRO A 178 -19.57 4.01 0.84
C PRO A 178 -19.88 2.52 0.63
N VAL A 179 -20.25 1.84 1.72
CA VAL A 179 -20.77 0.48 1.66
C VAL A 179 -22.07 0.48 0.87
N GLN A 180 -22.16 -0.38 -0.14
CA GLN A 180 -23.36 -0.58 -0.95
C GLN A 180 -23.91 -1.95 -0.64
N ASP A 181 -25.19 -2.02 -0.27
CA ASP A 181 -25.86 -3.29 -0.03
C ASP A 181 -25.97 -4.08 -1.35
N VAL A 182 -25.35 -5.26 -1.35
CA VAL A 182 -25.47 -6.21 -2.46
C VAL A 182 -26.89 -6.80 -2.43
N SER A 183 -27.59 -6.78 -3.57
CA SER A 183 -28.96 -7.31 -3.62
C SER A 183 -28.98 -8.82 -3.34
N GLU A 184 -30.07 -9.34 -2.77
CA GLU A 184 -30.22 -10.77 -2.45
C GLU A 184 -29.98 -11.65 -3.68
N LYS A 185 -30.46 -11.24 -4.86
CA LYS A 185 -30.24 -11.93 -6.13
C LYS A 185 -28.76 -11.98 -6.51
N SER A 186 -28.05 -10.87 -6.35
CA SER A 186 -26.62 -10.78 -6.63
C SER A 186 -25.82 -11.67 -5.69
N HIS A 187 -26.17 -11.70 -4.41
CA HIS A 187 -25.51 -12.55 -3.42
C HIS A 187 -25.77 -14.05 -3.68
N GLU A 188 -26.97 -14.43 -4.12
CA GLU A 188 -27.28 -15.80 -4.53
C GLU A 188 -26.49 -16.21 -5.78
N GLU A 189 -26.39 -15.34 -6.78
CA GLU A 189 -25.60 -15.58 -7.99
C GLU A 189 -24.12 -15.73 -7.67
N GLU A 190 -23.56 -14.84 -6.83
CA GLU A 190 -22.18 -14.92 -6.37
C GLU A 190 -21.93 -16.20 -5.55
N ALA A 191 -22.85 -16.58 -4.65
CA ALA A 191 -22.75 -17.83 -3.90
C ALA A 191 -22.73 -19.06 -4.82
N ARG A 192 -23.61 -19.09 -5.84
CA ARG A 192 -23.62 -20.16 -6.85
C ARG A 192 -22.33 -20.22 -7.65
N LEU A 193 -21.77 -19.05 -8.00
CA LEU A 193 -20.49 -18.97 -8.72
C LEU A 193 -19.33 -19.49 -7.86
N HIS A 194 -19.32 -19.12 -6.58
CA HIS A 194 -18.32 -19.55 -5.61
C HIS A 194 -18.38 -21.06 -5.34
N ASP A 195 -19.57 -21.64 -5.29
CA ASP A 195 -19.76 -23.09 -5.15
C ASP A 195 -19.27 -23.86 -6.40
N ARG A 196 -19.57 -23.34 -7.60
CA ARG A 196 -19.05 -23.88 -8.87
C ARG A 196 -17.52 -23.81 -8.98
N LYS A 197 -16.90 -22.76 -8.44
CA LYS A 197 -15.45 -22.60 -8.44
C LYS A 197 -14.79 -23.60 -7.49
N ARG A 198 -15.34 -23.74 -6.28
CA ARG A 198 -14.87 -24.69 -5.27
C ARG A 198 -14.95 -26.15 -5.73
N THR A 199 -16.03 -26.52 -6.42
CA THR A 199 -16.21 -27.87 -6.99
C THR A 199 -15.24 -28.18 -8.13
N ARG A 200 -14.83 -27.18 -8.93
CA ARG A 200 -13.81 -27.33 -9.98
C ARG A 200 -12.39 -27.47 -9.42
N GLU A 201 -12.03 -26.69 -8.40
CA GLU A 201 -10.69 -26.71 -7.81
C GLU A 201 -10.47 -27.90 -6.85
N GLY A 202 -11.55 -28.45 -6.29
CA GLY A 202 -11.54 -29.67 -5.46
C GLY A 202 -11.38 -30.99 -6.23
N ALA A 203 -11.46 -30.98 -7.57
CA ALA A 203 -11.29 -32.16 -8.41
C ALA A 203 -9.80 -32.40 -8.77
N LYS A 204 -8.97 -32.73 -7.79
CA LYS A 204 -7.67 -33.41 -8.03
C LYS A 204 -7.87 -34.93 -7.95
N PRO A 205 -7.18 -35.76 -8.77
CA PRO A 205 -7.30 -37.21 -8.71
C PRO A 205 -6.80 -37.72 -7.36
N SER A 206 -7.61 -38.54 -6.69
CA SER A 206 -7.30 -39.16 -5.41
C SER A 206 -6.10 -40.12 -5.53
N ALA A 207 -5.06 -39.88 -4.73
CA ALA A 207 -4.06 -40.88 -4.35
C ALA A 207 -4.42 -41.44 -2.95
N PRO A 208 -4.10 -42.72 -2.65
CA PRO A 208 -4.68 -43.44 -1.53
C PRO A 208 -4.05 -43.07 -0.18
N ALA A 209 -4.87 -43.21 0.86
CA ALA A 209 -4.67 -42.76 2.22
C ALA A 209 -3.62 -43.56 3.01
N GLU A 210 -2.87 -42.88 3.88
CA GLU A 210 -2.26 -43.51 5.06
C GLU A 210 -2.18 -42.55 6.27
N GLN A 211 -3.02 -42.88 7.26
CA GLN A 211 -2.87 -42.87 8.72
C GLN A 211 -2.49 -41.59 9.49
N GLN A 212 -3.48 -41.14 10.27
CA GLN A 212 -3.42 -40.14 11.34
C GLN A 212 -2.64 -40.65 12.56
N ILE A 213 -1.82 -39.76 13.15
CA ILE A 213 -1.42 -39.85 14.55
C ILE A 213 -1.81 -38.52 15.23
N ILE A 214 -2.57 -38.65 16.31
CA ILE A 214 -3.12 -37.59 17.15
C ILE A 214 -2.10 -37.30 18.27
N SER A 215 -1.81 -36.03 18.53
CA SER A 215 -1.31 -35.61 19.84
C SER A 215 -1.90 -34.25 20.21
N ASN A 216 -2.65 -34.25 21.31
CA ASN A 216 -3.10 -33.08 22.05
C ASN A 216 -1.90 -32.35 22.66
N GLU A 217 -1.99 -31.03 22.82
CA GLU A 217 -1.52 -30.38 24.05
C GLU A 217 -2.16 -29.00 24.25
N GLU A 218 -2.37 -28.71 25.53
CA GLU A 218 -3.09 -27.58 26.10
C GLU A 218 -2.31 -26.26 26.04
N GLY A 219 -3.02 -25.17 26.37
CA GLY A 219 -2.59 -23.81 26.09
C GLY A 219 -1.55 -23.22 27.03
N VAL A 220 -0.97 -22.12 26.56
CA VAL A 220 -0.27 -21.14 27.40
C VAL A 220 -0.60 -19.73 26.90
N SER A 221 -1.05 -18.90 27.83
CA SER A 221 -1.28 -17.47 27.68
C SER A 221 0.02 -16.67 27.87
N VAL A 222 0.42 -15.86 26.87
CA VAL A 222 1.37 -14.74 26.99
C VAL A 222 0.92 -13.76 25.89
N GLY A 223 0.64 -12.48 26.14
CA GLY A 223 1.53 -11.42 26.61
C GLY A 223 1.55 -10.35 25.52
N LYS A 224 1.62 -9.06 25.90
CA LYS A 224 1.57 -7.92 24.98
C LYS A 224 2.71 -7.98 23.96
N GLU A 225 2.39 -8.00 22.66
CA GLU A 225 3.37 -7.71 21.62
C GLU A 225 2.77 -6.83 20.53
N ASN A 226 3.47 -5.74 20.21
CA ASN A 226 3.34 -5.05 18.94
C ASN A 226 3.53 -6.11 17.86
N SER A 227 2.46 -6.45 17.14
CA SER A 227 2.55 -7.37 16.01
C SER A 227 3.41 -6.71 14.92
N MET A 228 4.69 -7.06 14.91
CA MET A 228 5.60 -6.83 13.79
C MET A 228 4.90 -7.38 12.54
N THR A 229 4.67 -6.52 11.57
CA THR A 229 4.07 -6.93 10.30
C THR A 229 5.21 -7.34 9.36
N ALA A 230 4.95 -8.20 8.37
CA ALA A 230 5.93 -8.53 7.32
C ALA A 230 6.49 -7.29 6.58
N TRP A 231 5.85 -6.12 6.76
CA TRP A 231 6.29 -4.82 6.29
C TRP A 231 7.44 -4.22 7.08
N ASP A 232 7.53 -4.51 8.37
CA ASP A 232 8.59 -4.01 9.24
C ASP A 232 9.92 -4.75 8.94
N ASP A 233 9.86 -6.02 8.56
CA ASP A 233 11.03 -6.83 8.16
C ASP A 233 11.67 -6.38 6.84
N LEU A 234 10.88 -5.83 5.90
CA LEU A 234 11.40 -5.31 4.62
C LEU A 234 12.20 -4.01 4.76
N ASN A 235 12.14 -3.33 5.91
CA ASN A 235 12.82 -2.06 6.16
C ASN A 235 14.22 -2.24 6.80
N HIS A 236 14.72 -3.46 6.96
CA HIS A 236 15.94 -3.77 7.73
C HIS A 236 17.08 -4.46 6.95
N SER A 237 17.04 -4.52 5.61
CA SER A 237 18.20 -4.98 4.81
C SER A 237 19.17 -3.81 4.53
N ASP A 238 20.42 -3.95 4.95
CA ASP A 238 21.54 -3.00 4.77
C ASP A 238 21.95 -2.78 3.28
N ASP A 239 21.30 -3.41 2.31
CA ASP A 239 21.63 -3.27 0.90
C ASP A 239 21.07 -1.97 0.29
N ASN A 240 21.75 -1.49 -0.76
CA ASN A 240 21.43 -0.26 -1.49
C ASN A 240 20.11 -0.39 -2.29
N THR A 241 18.97 -0.38 -1.60
CA THR A 241 17.60 -0.61 -2.13
C THR A 241 17.05 0.46 -3.10
N ASP A 242 17.89 1.35 -3.64
CA ASP A 242 17.46 2.47 -4.49
C ASP A 242 18.15 2.45 -5.87
N PHE A 243 18.54 1.26 -6.35
CA PHE A 243 19.22 1.08 -7.62
C PHE A 243 18.36 1.45 -8.85
N LEU A 244 17.04 1.59 -8.69
CA LEU A 244 16.11 2.18 -9.67
C LEU A 244 15.52 3.52 -9.20
N GLY A 245 16.16 4.24 -8.27
CA GLY A 245 15.66 5.51 -7.74
C GLY A 245 15.46 6.61 -8.80
N HIS A 246 16.16 6.50 -9.92
CA HIS A 246 16.00 7.36 -11.11
C HIS A 246 14.82 6.94 -12.00
N CYS A 247 14.33 5.71 -11.89
CA CYS A 247 13.26 5.19 -12.74
C CYS A 247 11.89 5.67 -12.26
N GLY A 248 11.13 6.27 -13.17
CA GLY A 248 9.69 6.39 -13.03
C GLY A 248 8.97 5.32 -13.84
N VAL A 249 8.13 4.51 -13.19
CA VAL A 249 7.41 3.40 -13.83
C VAL A 249 5.91 3.69 -13.86
N TRP A 250 5.29 3.66 -15.04
CA TRP A 250 3.85 3.79 -15.19
C TRP A 250 3.22 2.41 -15.42
N ALA A 251 2.48 1.91 -14.42
CA ALA A 251 1.84 0.60 -14.50
C ALA A 251 0.45 0.72 -15.15
N VAL A 252 0.19 -0.08 -16.18
CA VAL A 252 -1.05 -0.09 -16.97
C VAL A 252 -1.57 -1.51 -17.12
N GLY A 253 -2.90 -1.68 -17.05
CA GLY A 253 -3.51 -2.99 -17.25
C GLY A 253 -3.19 -4.00 -16.14
N CYS A 254 -2.77 -3.55 -14.96
CA CYS A 254 -2.48 -4.41 -13.83
C CYS A 254 -3.75 -4.73 -13.03
N PRO A 255 -4.19 -6.00 -12.93
CA PRO A 255 -5.12 -6.44 -11.89
C PRO A 255 -4.59 -6.12 -10.49
N LEU A 256 -5.42 -6.35 -9.47
CA LEU A 256 -5.08 -6.00 -8.10
C LEU A 256 -3.81 -6.72 -7.60
N GLU A 257 -3.70 -8.02 -7.86
CA GLU A 257 -2.52 -8.83 -7.50
C GLU A 257 -1.24 -8.28 -8.14
N GLU A 258 -1.26 -8.03 -9.45
CA GLU A 258 -0.15 -7.41 -10.17
C GLU A 258 0.16 -5.99 -9.68
N SER A 259 -0.86 -5.20 -9.35
CA SER A 259 -0.69 -3.85 -8.82
C SER A 259 0.09 -3.86 -7.50
N MET A 260 -0.08 -4.91 -6.70
CA MET A 260 0.66 -5.10 -5.46
C MET A 260 2.07 -5.60 -5.70
N THR A 261 2.25 -6.55 -6.61
CA THR A 261 3.58 -6.98 -7.03
C THR A 261 4.40 -5.77 -7.48
N VAL A 262 3.84 -4.93 -8.36
CA VAL A 262 4.51 -3.70 -8.81
C VAL A 262 4.78 -2.75 -7.63
N LEU A 263 3.80 -2.52 -6.74
CA LEU A 263 3.98 -1.66 -5.57
C LEU A 263 5.12 -2.15 -4.66
N ARG A 264 5.19 -3.46 -4.41
CA ARG A 264 6.24 -4.10 -3.62
C ARG A 264 7.59 -3.95 -4.30
N LEU A 265 7.69 -4.29 -5.57
CA LEU A 265 8.95 -4.24 -6.31
C LEU A 265 9.49 -2.80 -6.43
N CYS A 266 8.62 -1.82 -6.67
CA CYS A 266 9.01 -0.40 -6.66
C CYS A 266 9.62 0.03 -5.32
N ARG A 267 9.18 -0.55 -4.21
CA ARG A 267 9.72 -0.23 -2.88
C ARG A 267 11.05 -0.90 -2.63
N LEU A 268 11.24 -2.12 -3.14
CA LEU A 268 12.50 -2.85 -3.05
C LEU A 268 13.59 -2.31 -3.96
N SER A 269 13.21 -1.66 -5.07
CA SER A 269 14.15 -1.07 -6.02
C SER A 269 14.31 0.44 -5.90
N GLY A 270 13.39 1.10 -5.21
CA GLY A 270 13.29 2.56 -5.14
C GLY A 270 12.64 3.24 -6.35
N ALA A 271 12.23 2.45 -7.35
CA ALA A 271 11.51 2.98 -8.52
C ALA A 271 10.24 3.74 -8.11
N LYS A 272 10.00 4.87 -8.77
CA LYS A 272 8.83 5.70 -8.53
C LYS A 272 7.65 5.24 -9.35
N ARG A 273 6.62 4.70 -8.71
CA ARG A 273 5.40 4.25 -9.39
C ARG A 273 4.44 5.40 -9.69
N PHE A 274 4.00 5.50 -10.94
CA PHE A 274 2.97 6.40 -11.42
C PHE A 274 1.69 5.64 -11.74
N THR A 275 0.54 6.22 -11.35
CA THR A 275 -0.81 5.70 -11.66
C THR A 275 -1.47 6.44 -12.83
N SER A 276 -0.79 7.48 -13.34
CA SER A 276 -1.17 8.27 -14.50
C SER A 276 0.11 8.77 -15.19
N PRO A 277 0.11 9.00 -16.51
CA PRO A 277 1.30 9.41 -17.23
C PRO A 277 1.82 10.77 -16.74
N HIS A 278 3.12 10.84 -16.40
CA HIS A 278 3.81 12.10 -16.13
C HIS A 278 4.51 12.58 -17.41
N PRO A 279 4.48 13.87 -17.75
CA PRO A 279 5.02 14.36 -19.02
C PRO A 279 6.53 14.20 -19.20
N THR A 280 7.30 13.98 -18.12
CA THR A 280 8.78 13.94 -18.21
C THR A 280 9.47 12.93 -17.29
N LEU A 281 8.74 12.25 -16.41
CA LEU A 281 9.35 11.41 -15.37
C LEU A 281 9.12 9.92 -15.61
N ILE A 282 8.35 9.54 -16.63
CA ILE A 282 8.20 8.12 -16.96
C ILE A 282 9.43 7.70 -17.75
N THR A 283 10.07 6.65 -17.26
CA THR A 283 11.21 5.97 -17.90
C THR A 283 10.79 4.63 -18.48
N HIS A 284 9.77 3.99 -17.89
CA HIS A 284 9.29 2.67 -18.30
C HIS A 284 7.77 2.59 -18.16
N ILE A 285 7.10 1.93 -19.10
CA ILE A 285 5.70 1.54 -18.97
C ILE A 285 5.65 0.05 -18.61
N ILE A 286 5.07 -0.28 -17.46
CA ILE A 286 4.89 -1.66 -17.00
C ILE A 286 3.52 -2.15 -17.48
N ARG A 287 3.51 -3.07 -18.44
CA ARG A 287 2.28 -3.69 -18.96
C ARG A 287 1.89 -4.90 -18.13
N GLY A 288 0.72 -4.80 -17.49
CA GLY A 288 0.04 -5.90 -16.82
C GLY A 288 -0.77 -6.79 -17.77
N SER A 289 -1.36 -7.86 -17.22
CA SER A 289 -2.07 -8.89 -18.00
C SER A 289 -3.44 -8.46 -18.54
N ARG A 290 -4.01 -7.36 -18.05
CA ARG A 290 -5.38 -6.90 -18.38
C ARG A 290 -5.42 -5.45 -18.86
N LEU A 291 -4.67 -5.14 -19.90
CA LEU A 291 -4.74 -3.83 -20.54
C LEU A 291 -6.11 -3.60 -21.20
N ASN A 292 -6.84 -2.59 -20.75
CA ASN A 292 -8.14 -2.24 -21.32
C ASN A 292 -8.00 -1.22 -22.48
N GLN A 293 -9.09 -1.01 -23.23
CA GLN A 293 -9.07 -0.12 -24.41
C GLN A 293 -8.78 1.36 -24.08
N ILE A 294 -9.17 1.83 -22.90
CA ILE A 294 -8.91 3.22 -22.48
C ILE A 294 -7.43 3.37 -22.18
N GLU A 295 -6.88 2.50 -21.31
CA GLU A 295 -5.44 2.48 -20.99
C GLU A 295 -4.59 2.29 -22.24
N SER A 296 -5.00 1.39 -23.15
CA SER A 296 -4.29 1.17 -24.40
C SER A 296 -4.22 2.43 -25.27
N LYS A 297 -5.30 3.22 -25.33
CA LYS A 297 -5.29 4.49 -26.07
C LYS A 297 -4.40 5.53 -25.40
N GLU A 298 -4.45 5.63 -24.08
CA GLU A 298 -3.60 6.55 -23.31
C GLU A 298 -2.11 6.22 -23.49
N VAL A 299 -1.75 4.93 -23.47
CA VAL A 299 -0.37 4.48 -23.71
C VAL A 299 0.09 4.85 -25.11
N VAL A 300 -0.71 4.58 -26.15
CA VAL A 300 -0.37 4.94 -27.53
C VAL A 300 -0.16 6.45 -27.67
N GLN A 301 -1.09 7.26 -27.15
CA GLN A 301 -0.98 8.73 -27.18
C GLN A 301 0.22 9.26 -26.41
N TYR A 302 0.64 8.57 -25.35
CA TYR A 302 1.83 8.93 -24.60
C TYR A 302 3.10 8.63 -25.41
N LEU A 303 3.18 7.45 -26.02
CA LEU A 303 4.33 7.00 -26.79
C LEU A 303 4.54 7.82 -28.08
N GLU A 304 3.48 8.34 -28.70
CA GLU A 304 3.58 9.31 -29.82
C GLU A 304 4.44 10.55 -29.49
N LYS A 305 4.62 10.86 -28.22
CA LYS A 305 5.42 12.00 -27.74
C LYS A 305 6.70 11.59 -27.03
N HIS A 306 6.86 10.31 -26.73
CA HIS A 306 7.93 9.75 -25.91
C HIS A 306 8.35 8.39 -26.49
N GLU A 307 8.82 8.41 -27.74
CA GLU A 307 9.11 7.20 -28.52
C GLU A 307 10.19 6.32 -27.87
N ASP A 308 11.10 6.92 -27.09
CA ASP A 308 12.19 6.22 -26.40
C ASP A 308 11.76 5.52 -25.10
N VAL A 309 10.49 5.64 -24.66
CA VAL A 309 10.02 5.03 -23.41
C VAL A 309 9.64 3.56 -23.66
N PRO A 310 10.41 2.59 -23.15
CA PRO A 310 10.12 1.17 -23.33
C PRO A 310 8.85 0.71 -22.62
N VAL A 311 8.15 -0.26 -23.25
CA VAL A 311 7.06 -1.02 -22.63
C VAL A 311 7.61 -2.37 -22.18
N VAL A 312 7.69 -2.56 -20.87
CA VAL A 312 8.24 -3.75 -20.21
C VAL A 312 7.14 -4.50 -19.44
N THR A 313 7.42 -5.72 -18.99
CA THR A 313 6.51 -6.52 -18.16
C THR A 313 6.87 -6.40 -16.67
N ILE A 314 6.03 -6.95 -15.81
CA ILE A 314 6.31 -7.02 -14.36
C ILE A 314 7.56 -7.89 -14.08
N ASP A 315 7.82 -8.89 -14.91
CA ASP A 315 9.01 -9.76 -14.83
C ASP A 315 10.32 -8.98 -14.98
N TRP A 316 10.35 -7.95 -15.83
CA TRP A 316 11.52 -7.07 -15.96
C TRP A 316 11.85 -6.39 -14.61
N LEU A 317 10.83 -5.91 -13.90
CA LEU A 317 11.02 -5.24 -12.61
C LEU A 317 11.42 -6.23 -11.52
N ASP A 318 10.87 -7.45 -11.56
CA ASP A 318 11.21 -8.53 -10.63
C ASP A 318 12.66 -9.02 -10.82
N ARG A 319 13.08 -9.21 -12.07
CA ARG A 319 14.47 -9.53 -12.43
C ARG A 319 15.42 -8.41 -11.99
N SER A 320 15.03 -7.15 -12.18
CA SER A 320 15.81 -5.99 -11.74
C SER A 320 16.01 -5.99 -10.22
N VAL A 321 14.96 -6.25 -9.44
CA VAL A 321 15.05 -6.43 -7.97
C VAL A 321 15.94 -7.61 -7.59
N SER A 322 15.79 -8.74 -8.28
CA SER A 322 16.59 -9.94 -8.02
C SER A 322 18.08 -9.75 -8.30
N ARG A 323 18.43 -8.89 -9.26
CA ARG A 323 19.81 -8.58 -9.65
C ARG A 323 20.38 -7.32 -9.00
N GLN A 324 19.53 -6.52 -8.35
CA GLN A 324 19.89 -5.20 -7.79
C GLN A 324 20.45 -4.24 -8.86
N GLU A 325 19.97 -4.34 -10.10
CA GLU A 325 20.37 -3.46 -11.21
C GLU A 325 19.21 -3.24 -12.19
N GLU A 326 19.28 -2.18 -13.00
CA GLU A 326 18.35 -1.96 -14.10
C GLU A 326 18.61 -2.98 -15.22
N MET A 327 17.69 -3.92 -15.40
CA MET A 327 17.82 -4.92 -16.46
C MET A 327 17.71 -4.26 -17.83
N PRO A 328 18.48 -4.72 -18.83
CA PRO A 328 18.26 -4.32 -20.22
C PRO A 328 16.82 -4.59 -20.65
N VAL A 329 16.27 -3.69 -21.45
CA VAL A 329 14.99 -3.91 -22.13
C VAL A 329 15.25 -4.86 -23.28
N ASP A 330 14.81 -6.12 -23.15
CA ASP A 330 14.88 -7.11 -24.22
C ASP A 330 13.99 -6.63 -25.41
N GLU A 331 14.54 -6.59 -26.64
CA GLU A 331 13.81 -6.24 -27.88
C GLU A 331 12.63 -7.18 -28.19
#